data_AF-A0A9X3WT69-F1
#
_entry.id   AF-A0A9X3WT69-F1
#
_cell.length_a   1.000
_cell.length_b   1.000
_cell.length_c   1.000
_cell.angle_alpha   90.00
_cell.angle_beta   90.00
_cell.angle_gamma   90.00
#
_symmetry.space_group_name_H-M   'P 1'
#
loop_
_entity.id
_entity.type
_entity.pdbx_description
1 polymer ?
#
loop_
_entity_poly.entity_id
_entity_poly.type
_entity_poly.pdbx_seq_one_letter_code
_entity_poly.pdbx_strand_id
1 'polypeptide(L)'
;MELQKFVTKVIEGFGGVVEPVEYALCQVLIPEEYKSYFQNKTELELAFDFEVAQENPQSEFVTFGSFILEQVQTIANQQAISTLRFAEVERQTLANPLKKITHFLQEENGKINILDEINVMGVWAVFQFHITSYSIFV
;
A
#
# COMPACT_ATOMS: atom_id res chain seq x y z
N MET A 1 14.14 8.86 -1.23
CA MET A 1 14.14 7.52 -1.86
C MET A 1 12.72 6.97 -1.87
N GLU A 2 12.07 6.87 -3.03
CA GLU A 2 10.66 6.45 -3.14
C GLU A 2 10.46 4.96 -2.81
N LEU A 3 11.43 4.10 -3.13
CA LEU A 3 11.39 2.67 -2.77
C LEU A 3 11.37 2.47 -1.25
N GLN A 4 12.27 3.13 -0.53
CA GLN A 4 12.31 3.08 0.93
C GLN A 4 10.99 3.57 1.52
N LYS A 5 10.45 4.70 1.05
CA LYS A 5 9.15 5.20 1.52
C LYS A 5 8.01 4.21 1.27
N PHE A 6 7.96 3.55 0.12
CA PHE A 6 6.94 2.56 -0.18
C PHE A 6 7.02 1.37 0.77
N VAL A 7 8.21 0.76 0.90
CA VAL A 7 8.42 -0.43 1.72
C VAL A 7 8.11 -0.15 3.19
N THR A 8 8.63 0.95 3.72
CA THR A 8 8.39 1.34 5.11
C THR A 8 6.92 1.61 5.40
N LYS A 9 6.22 2.36 4.52
CA LYS A 9 4.78 2.60 4.67
C LYS A 9 3.92 1.34 4.63
N VAL A 10 4.26 0.37 3.78
CA VAL A 10 3.51 -0.89 3.74
C VAL A 10 3.75 -1.69 5.01
N ILE A 11 5.00 -1.75 5.49
CA ILE A 11 5.35 -2.43 6.74
C ILE A 11 4.60 -1.82 7.93
N GLU A 12 4.63 -0.50 8.06
CA GLU A 12 3.84 0.22 9.07
C GLU A 12 2.33 -0.01 8.88
N GLY A 13 1.86 -0.05 7.63
CA GLY A 13 0.47 -0.24 7.28
C GLY A 13 -0.12 -1.58 7.74
N PHE A 14 0.68 -2.64 7.78
CA PHE A 14 0.28 -3.93 8.35
C PHE A 14 0.62 -4.08 9.84
N GLY A 15 1.05 -3.02 10.51
CA GLY A 15 1.33 -2.99 11.95
C GLY A 15 2.79 -3.32 12.33
N GLY A 16 3.69 -3.38 11.36
CA GLY A 16 5.14 -3.44 11.63
C GLY A 16 5.70 -2.12 12.12
N VAL A 17 6.89 -2.17 12.71
CA VAL A 17 7.62 -0.99 13.19
C VAL A 17 8.86 -0.82 12.34
N VAL A 18 9.10 0.41 11.88
CA VAL A 18 10.30 0.79 11.11
C VAL A 18 11.08 1.81 11.93
N GLU A 19 12.35 1.53 12.21
CA GLU A 19 13.27 2.46 12.84
C GLU A 19 14.42 2.79 11.87
N PRO A 20 14.52 4.03 11.36
CA PRO A 20 15.66 4.47 10.57
C PRO A 20 16.91 4.52 11.46
N VAL A 21 17.94 3.76 11.10
CA VAL A 21 19.20 3.73 11.86
C VAL A 21 20.19 4.72 11.24
N GLU A 22 20.37 4.63 9.92
CA GLU A 22 21.28 5.46 9.13
C GLU A 22 20.68 5.79 7.76
N TYR A 23 21.43 6.51 6.93
CA TYR A 23 21.02 6.79 5.56
C TYR A 23 20.79 5.47 4.80
N ALA A 24 19.60 5.32 4.21
CA ALA A 24 19.19 4.13 3.47
C ALA A 24 19.28 2.81 4.27
N LEU A 25 19.30 2.84 5.60
CA LEU A 25 19.31 1.67 6.48
C LEU A 25 18.18 1.76 7.51
N CYS A 26 17.37 0.73 7.60
CA CYS A 26 16.26 0.66 8.55
C CYS A 26 16.24 -0.68 9.27
N GLN A 27 16.02 -0.66 10.58
CA GLN A 27 15.60 -1.84 11.32
C GLN A 27 14.09 -1.95 11.28
N VAL A 28 13.59 -3.17 11.13
CA VAL A 28 12.17 -3.43 11.00
C VAL A 28 11.75 -4.62 11.84
N LEU A 29 10.64 -4.42 12.54
CA LEU A 29 9.92 -5.45 13.28
C LEU A 29 8.64 -5.77 12.54
N ILE A 30 8.50 -7.03 12.14
CA ILE A 30 7.35 -7.58 11.44
C ILE A 30 6.45 -8.28 12.46
N PRO A 31 5.12 -8.04 12.44
CA PRO A 31 4.19 -8.75 13.29
C PRO A 31 4.24 -10.27 13.05
N GLU A 32 4.08 -11.05 14.12
CA GLU A 32 4.13 -12.53 14.09
C GLU A 32 3.18 -13.15 13.05
N GLU A 33 2.04 -12.52 12.78
CA GLU A 33 1.07 -12.96 11.78
C GLU A 33 1.61 -12.94 10.34
N TYR A 34 2.61 -12.10 10.04
CA TYR A 34 3.25 -12.00 8.72
C TYR A 34 4.60 -12.71 8.62
N LYS A 35 5.11 -13.34 9.69
CA LYS A 35 6.46 -13.95 9.68
C LYS A 35 6.68 -14.98 8.57
N SER A 36 5.63 -15.68 8.14
CA SER A 36 5.71 -16.67 7.06
C SER A 36 6.13 -16.05 5.73
N TYR A 37 5.81 -14.77 5.51
CA TYR A 37 6.26 -14.02 4.34
C TYR A 37 7.76 -13.71 4.38
N PHE A 38 8.36 -13.64 5.57
CA PHE A 38 9.73 -13.20 5.77
C PHE A 38 10.62 -14.34 6.29
N GLN A 39 10.44 -15.56 5.76
CA GLN A 39 11.24 -16.75 6.10
C GLN A 39 11.22 -17.08 7.62
N ASN A 40 10.10 -16.82 8.29
CA ASN A 40 9.92 -16.94 9.74
C ASN A 40 10.79 -16.00 10.58
N LYS A 41 11.33 -14.93 9.97
CA LYS A 41 11.98 -13.83 10.70
C LYS A 41 10.95 -12.75 11.00
N THR A 42 11.02 -12.20 12.21
CA THR A 42 10.25 -11.03 12.64
C THR A 42 11.11 -9.79 12.79
N GLU A 43 12.43 -9.96 12.88
CA GLU A 43 13.39 -8.87 12.98
C GLU A 43 14.26 -8.88 11.72
N LEU A 44 14.31 -7.74 11.04
CA LEU A 44 15.04 -7.58 9.78
C LEU A 44 15.79 -6.26 9.81
N GLU A 45 16.88 -6.20 9.05
CA GLU A 45 17.58 -4.97 8.75
C GLU A 45 17.55 -4.80 7.23
N LEU A 46 17.11 -3.64 6.75
CA LEU A 46 16.88 -3.37 5.34
C LEU A 46 17.80 -2.25 4.87
N ALA A 47 18.63 -2.55 3.89
CA ALA A 47 19.44 -1.57 3.18
C ALA A 47 18.80 -1.24 1.82
N PHE A 48 18.68 0.04 1.50
CA PHE A 48 18.08 0.52 0.25
C PHE A 48 19.10 1.14 -0.71
N ASP A 49 20.36 1.17 -0.30
CA ASP A 49 21.50 1.59 -1.10
C ASP A 49 22.52 0.44 -1.19
N PHE A 50 23.15 0.30 -2.35
CA PHE A 50 24.07 -0.81 -2.61
C PHE A 50 25.35 -0.72 -1.78
N GLU A 51 25.90 0.48 -1.58
CA GLU A 51 27.12 0.68 -0.78
C GLU A 51 26.83 0.34 0.68
N VAL A 52 25.69 0.83 1.20
CA VAL A 52 25.22 0.53 2.56
C VAL A 52 25.00 -0.97 2.78
N ALA A 53 24.44 -1.67 1.79
CA ALA A 53 24.24 -3.12 1.86
C ALA A 53 25.57 -3.90 1.89
N GLN A 54 26.62 -3.41 1.20
CA GLN A 54 27.95 -4.02 1.28
C GLN A 54 28.62 -3.80 2.64
N GLU A 55 28.43 -2.63 3.22
CA GLU A 55 28.94 -2.29 4.56
C GLU A 55 28.20 -3.04 5.68
N ASN A 56 26.95 -3.44 5.43
CA ASN A 56 26.10 -4.17 6.37
C ASN A 56 25.66 -5.54 5.80
N PRO A 57 26.52 -6.57 5.77
CA PRO A 57 26.21 -7.87 5.15
C PRO A 57 25.06 -8.65 5.79
N GLN A 58 24.64 -8.26 6.99
CA GLN A 58 23.49 -8.85 7.69
C GLN A 58 22.16 -8.24 7.24
N SER A 59 22.21 -7.08 6.59
CA SER A 59 21.03 -6.41 6.05
C SER A 59 20.57 -7.07 4.75
N GLU A 60 19.26 -7.08 4.53
CA GLU A 60 18.65 -7.49 3.28
C GLU A 60 18.65 -6.28 2.32
N PHE A 61 19.30 -6.43 1.18
CA PHE A 61 19.34 -5.38 0.16
C PHE A 61 18.00 -5.32 -0.59
N VAL A 62 17.29 -4.20 -0.42
CA VAL A 62 15.99 -3.96 -1.01
C VAL A 62 16.14 -3.18 -2.32
N THR A 63 15.95 -3.91 -3.42
CA THR A 63 15.96 -3.37 -4.79
C THR A 63 14.84 -4.01 -5.62
N PHE A 64 14.64 -3.55 -6.85
CA PHE A 64 13.71 -4.17 -7.78
C PHE A 64 14.12 -5.62 -8.07
N GLY A 65 13.20 -6.55 -7.85
CA GLY A 65 13.46 -8.00 -7.96
C GLY A 65 14.06 -8.63 -6.69
N SER A 66 14.22 -7.88 -5.60
CA SER A 66 14.58 -8.46 -4.30
C SER A 66 13.39 -9.20 -3.68
N PHE A 67 13.69 -10.27 -2.95
CA PHE A 67 12.69 -11.08 -2.25
C PHE A 67 11.83 -10.23 -1.30
N ILE A 68 12.45 -9.37 -0.47
CA ILE A 68 11.73 -8.53 0.47
C ILE A 68 10.69 -7.65 -0.23
N LEU A 69 11.05 -7.04 -1.36
CA LEU A 69 10.14 -6.19 -2.10
C LEU A 69 8.95 -6.98 -2.66
N GLU A 70 9.16 -8.19 -3.17
CA GLU A 70 8.08 -9.05 -3.67
C GLU A 70 7.08 -9.43 -2.56
N GLN A 71 7.58 -9.74 -1.37
CA GLN A 71 6.75 -10.10 -0.22
C GLN A 71 5.93 -8.89 0.26
N VAL A 72 6.55 -7.72 0.36
CA VAL A 72 5.88 -6.47 0.70
C VAL A 72 4.78 -6.13 -0.33
N GLN A 73 5.07 -6.28 -1.62
CA GLN A 73 4.07 -6.08 -2.69
C GLN A 73 2.92 -7.10 -2.59
N THR A 74 3.22 -8.36 -2.26
CA THR A 74 2.19 -9.40 -2.08
C THR A 74 1.26 -9.06 -0.92
N ILE A 75 1.81 -8.66 0.23
CA ILE A 75 1.01 -8.24 1.39
C ILE A 75 0.20 -7.00 1.05
N ALA A 76 0.82 -5.98 0.44
CA ALA A 76 0.12 -4.77 -0.01
C ALA A 76 -1.05 -5.09 -0.95
N ASN A 77 -0.89 -6.04 -1.87
CA ASN A 77 -1.96 -6.45 -2.79
C ASN A 77 -3.07 -7.24 -2.08
N GLN A 78 -2.74 -8.07 -1.09
CA GLN A 78 -3.74 -8.80 -0.31
C GLN A 78 -4.51 -7.89 0.65
N GLN A 79 -3.83 -6.90 1.21
CA GLN A 79 -4.37 -5.89 2.11
C GLN A 79 -4.83 -4.62 1.41
N ALA A 80 -4.85 -4.60 0.07
CA ALA A 80 -5.53 -3.56 -0.68
C ALA A 80 -7.03 -3.71 -0.43
N ILE A 81 -7.45 -3.25 0.75
CA ILE A 81 -8.83 -3.20 1.21
C ILE A 81 -9.48 -2.15 0.32
N SER A 82 -10.34 -2.60 -0.58
CA SER A 82 -11.30 -1.73 -1.23
C SER A 82 -12.08 -1.02 -0.12
N THR A 83 -11.91 0.30 -0.01
CA THR A 83 -12.59 1.05 1.05
C THR A 83 -14.07 1.19 0.70
N LEU A 84 -14.94 0.58 1.50
CA LEU A 84 -16.39 0.86 1.49
C LEU A 84 -16.60 2.28 2.04
N ARG A 85 -16.71 3.26 1.14
CA ARG A 85 -16.98 4.66 1.51
C ARG A 85 -18.46 4.97 1.33
N PHE A 86 -19.12 5.35 2.41
CA PHE A 86 -20.51 5.81 2.38
C PHE A 86 -20.53 7.28 1.99
N ALA A 87 -21.13 7.59 0.84
CA ALA A 87 -21.42 8.97 0.44
C ALA A 87 -22.89 9.27 0.73
N GLU A 88 -23.16 10.29 1.53
CA GLU A 88 -24.51 10.86 1.62
C GLU A 88 -24.78 11.61 0.31
N VAL A 89 -25.69 11.08 -0.52
CA VAL A 89 -26.08 11.74 -1.76
C VAL A 89 -27.53 12.16 -1.69
N GLU A 90 -27.73 13.47 -1.65
CA GLU A 90 -29.02 14.09 -1.95
C GLU A 90 -29.37 13.86 -3.43
N ARG A 91 -30.06 12.74 -3.74
CA ARG A 91 -31.05 12.51 -4.82
C ARG A 91 -31.04 11.04 -5.30
N GLN A 92 -32.25 10.53 -5.62
CA GLN A 92 -32.59 9.14 -5.98
C GLN A 92 -31.89 8.53 -7.22
N THR A 93 -31.01 9.25 -7.90
CA THR A 93 -30.12 8.68 -8.93
C THR A 93 -28.84 9.50 -8.95
N LEU A 94 -27.72 8.84 -8.69
CA LEU A 94 -26.41 9.47 -8.61
C LEU A 94 -25.94 9.78 -10.04
N ALA A 95 -26.24 10.96 -10.55
CA ALA A 95 -25.75 11.36 -11.88
C ALA A 95 -24.21 11.38 -11.88
N ASN A 96 -23.60 10.57 -12.75
CA ASN A 96 -22.16 10.45 -12.95
C ASN A 96 -21.38 10.06 -11.67
N PRO A 97 -21.58 8.84 -11.13
CA PRO A 97 -20.94 8.40 -9.88
C PRO A 97 -19.42 8.43 -9.96
N LEU A 98 -18.86 7.99 -11.10
CA LEU A 98 -17.42 8.01 -11.32
C LEU A 98 -16.83 9.42 -11.19
N LYS A 99 -17.46 10.41 -11.82
CA LYS A 99 -16.98 11.81 -11.77
C LYS A 99 -16.99 12.36 -10.34
N LYS A 100 -18.02 12.03 -9.54
CA LYS A 100 -18.13 12.46 -8.15
C LYS A 100 -17.09 11.78 -7.26
N ILE A 101 -16.90 10.47 -7.43
CA ILE A 101 -15.88 9.70 -6.70
C ILE A 101 -14.50 10.23 -7.04
N THR A 102 -14.17 10.45 -8.32
CA THR A 102 -12.90 11.05 -8.74
C THR A 102 -12.72 12.46 -8.22
N HIS A 103 -13.77 13.29 -8.21
CA HIS A 103 -13.70 14.63 -7.65
C HIS A 103 -13.49 14.62 -6.13
N PHE A 104 -14.07 13.66 -5.41
CA PHE A 104 -13.88 13.53 -3.97
C PHE A 104 -12.51 12.96 -3.60
N LEU A 105 -11.97 12.06 -4.42
CA LEU A 105 -10.66 11.41 -4.23
C LEU A 105 -9.54 12.09 -5.03
N GLN A 106 -9.61 13.42 -5.20
CA GLN A 106 -8.64 14.17 -6.02
C GLN A 106 -7.18 14.04 -5.56
N GLU A 107 -6.95 13.73 -4.29
CA GLU A 107 -5.61 13.55 -3.72
C GLU A 107 -5.01 12.16 -4.00
N GLU A 108 -5.83 11.21 -4.48
CA GLU A 108 -5.38 9.86 -4.81
C GLU A 108 -4.83 9.81 -6.24
N ASN A 109 -3.55 9.45 -6.37
CA ASN A 109 -2.91 9.29 -7.67
C ASN A 109 -3.29 7.94 -8.29
N GLY A 110 -4.20 7.94 -9.27
CA GLY A 110 -4.52 6.72 -10.01
C GLY A 110 -5.78 6.81 -10.87
N LYS A 111 -5.98 5.81 -11.73
CA LYS A 111 -7.23 5.64 -12.47
C LYS A 111 -8.25 4.89 -11.60
N ILE A 112 -9.39 5.50 -11.37
CA ILE A 112 -10.51 4.89 -10.63
C ILE A 112 -11.46 4.23 -11.63
N ASN A 113 -11.85 2.98 -11.37
CA ASN A 113 -12.90 2.30 -12.12
C ASN A 113 -13.92 1.69 -11.15
N ILE A 114 -15.21 1.94 -11.39
CA ILE A 114 -16.31 1.31 -10.64
C ILE A 114 -16.51 -0.10 -11.22
N LEU A 115 -16.52 -1.09 -10.34
CA LEU A 115 -16.67 -2.51 -10.65
C LEU A 115 -18.12 -2.97 -10.51
N ASP A 116 -18.81 -2.49 -9.48
CA ASP A 116 -20.20 -2.86 -9.20
C ASP A 116 -20.92 -1.76 -8.41
N GLU A 117 -22.25 -1.75 -8.49
CA GLU A 117 -23.14 -0.81 -7.81
C GLU A 117 -24.35 -1.55 -7.22
N ILE A 118 -24.55 -1.42 -5.91
CA ILE A 118 -25.70 -2.01 -5.21
C ILE A 118 -26.48 -0.91 -4.49
N ASN A 119 -27.79 -0.84 -4.76
CA ASN A 119 -28.73 -0.02 -4.00
C ASN A 119 -29.15 -0.77 -2.73
N VAL A 120 -28.80 -0.24 -1.55
CA VAL A 120 -29.03 -0.93 -0.27
C VAL A 120 -30.32 -0.43 0.40
N MET A 121 -30.49 0.89 0.55
CA MET A 121 -31.70 1.49 1.15
C MET A 121 -31.93 2.92 0.66
N GLY A 122 -33.08 3.19 0.02
CA GLY A 122 -33.52 4.56 -0.30
C GLY A 122 -32.51 5.36 -1.13
N VAL A 123 -31.84 6.34 -0.49
CA VAL A 123 -30.83 7.21 -1.12
C VAL A 123 -29.38 6.68 -0.98
N TRP A 124 -29.21 5.45 -0.49
CA TRP A 124 -27.90 4.86 -0.24
C TRP A 124 -27.53 3.86 -1.32
N ALA A 125 -26.44 4.17 -2.03
CA ALA A 125 -25.79 3.31 -3.00
C ALA A 125 -24.38 2.95 -2.52
N VAL A 126 -24.02 1.67 -2.68
CA VAL A 126 -22.69 1.14 -2.42
C VAL A 126 -21.99 0.95 -3.76
N PHE A 127 -20.82 1.55 -3.90
CA PHE A 127 -19.97 1.39 -5.08
C PHE A 127 -18.75 0.56 -4.72
N GLN A 128 -18.55 -0.53 -5.44
CA GLN A 128 -17.26 -1.21 -5.46
C GLN A 128 -16.40 -0.56 -6.54
N PHE A 129 -15.19 -0.13 -6.21
CA PHE A 129 -14.25 0.44 -7.17
C PHE A 129 -12.82 0.00 -6.89
N HIS A 130 -11.98 0.04 -7.92
CA HIS A 130 -10.55 -0.13 -7.80
C HIS A 130 -9.82 1.15 -8.22
N ILE A 131 -8.66 1.39 -7.61
CA ILE A 131 -7.75 2.46 -7.97
C ILE A 131 -6.47 1.82 -8.50
N THR A 132 -6.13 2.09 -9.75
CA THR A 132 -4.83 1.69 -10.32
C THR A 132 -3.89 2.87 -10.20
N SER A 133 -2.97 2.82 -9.25
CA SER A 133 -1.90 3.81 -9.12
C SER A 133 -0.88 3.64 -10.23
N TYR A 134 -0.62 4.68 -11.01
CA TYR A 134 0.52 4.72 -11.92
C TYR A 134 1.71 5.27 -11.14
N SER A 135 2.69 4.43 -10.83
CA SER A 135 4.01 4.92 -10.44
C SER A 135 4.66 5.55 -11.66
N ILE A 136 4.52 6.86 -11.82
CA ILE A 136 5.34 7.63 -12.73
C ILE A 136 6.69 7.78 -12.03
N PHE A 137 7.64 6.91 -12.37
CA PHE A 137 9.05 7.19 -12.12
C PHE A 137 9.44 8.33 -13.06
N VAL A 138 9.57 9.54 -12.51
CA VAL A 138 10.26 10.68 -13.15
C VAL A 138 11.69 10.68 -12.66
#